data_AF-A0A7U9DUQ8-F1
#
_entry.id   AF-A0A7U9DUQ8-F1
#
_cell.length_a   1.000
_cell.length_b   1.000
_cell.length_c   1.000
_cell.angle_alpha   90.00
_cell.angle_beta   90.00
_cell.angle_gamma   90.00
#
_symmetry.space_group_name_H-M   'P 1'
#
loop_
_entity.id
_entity.type
_entity.pdbx_description
1 polymer ?
#
loop_
_entity_poly.entity_id
_entity_poly.type
_entity_poly.pdbx_seq_one_letter_code
_entity_poly.pdbx_strand_id
1 'polypeptide(L)'
;MRPVSEKPDVRVPRLVGLMAVDAYETARVQGLFLYAPDRPDLRTAAVDHVARQYPRPGAQVPRESVVYVWFDFGEGEGGGGIREPRGPRPPLGGLRRELAEPGEPPSYCAALSSP
;
A
#
# COMPACT_ATOMS: atom_id res chain seq x y z
N MET A 1 -21.76 9.36 -21.12
CA MET A 1 -23.08 8.86 -20.69
C MET A 1 -23.02 8.65 -19.18
N ARG A 2 -23.68 9.48 -18.37
CA ARG A 2 -23.79 9.22 -16.92
C ARG A 2 -24.85 8.13 -16.76
N PRO A 3 -24.62 7.06 -15.97
CA PRO A 3 -25.69 6.13 -15.66
C PRO A 3 -26.76 6.94 -14.91
N VAL A 4 -27.87 7.23 -15.58
CA VAL A 4 -29.04 7.83 -14.95
C VAL A 4 -29.64 6.72 -14.11
N SER A 5 -29.41 6.76 -12.80
CA SER A 5 -30.04 5.80 -11.92
C SER A 5 -31.46 6.24 -11.63
N GLU A 6 -32.42 5.33 -11.76
CA GLU A 6 -33.84 5.61 -11.48
C GLU A 6 -34.13 5.85 -9.99
N LYS A 7 -33.18 5.54 -9.11
CA LYS A 7 -33.35 5.72 -7.66
C LYS A 7 -32.98 7.15 -7.26
N PRO A 8 -33.65 7.74 -6.25
CA PRO A 8 -33.35 9.10 -5.81
C PRO A 8 -31.89 9.21 -5.37
N ASP A 9 -31.22 10.25 -5.84
CA ASP A 9 -29.83 10.52 -5.49
C ASP A 9 -29.72 10.94 -4.02
N VAL A 10 -28.82 10.28 -3.29
CA VAL A 10 -28.41 10.59 -1.92
C VAL A 10 -26.98 11.06 -1.93
N ARG A 11 -26.67 12.02 -1.06
CA ARG A 11 -25.29 12.49 -0.88
C ARG A 11 -24.54 11.50 0.02
N VAL A 12 -23.40 11.03 -0.46
CA VAL A 12 -22.51 10.18 0.31
C VAL A 12 -22.05 10.93 1.56
N PRO A 13 -22.30 10.42 2.78
CA PRO A 13 -21.82 11.06 4.00
C PRO A 13 -20.29 10.99 4.09
N ARG A 14 -19.72 11.87 4.92
CA ARG A 14 -18.30 11.80 5.26
C ARG A 14 -18.11 10.72 6.33
N LEU A 15 -17.57 9.59 5.92
CA LEU A 15 -17.29 8.43 6.78
C LEU A 15 -15.82 8.38 7.21
N VAL A 16 -14.91 9.03 6.47
CA VAL A 16 -13.48 9.11 6.84
C VAL A 16 -13.31 9.72 8.23
N GLY A 17 -12.56 9.01 9.08
CA GLY A 17 -12.30 9.37 10.48
C GLY A 17 -13.34 8.87 11.47
N LEU A 18 -14.45 8.28 11.02
CA LEU A 18 -15.42 7.63 11.90
C LEU A 18 -14.93 6.22 12.28
N MET A 19 -15.39 5.74 13.45
CA MET A 19 -15.30 4.32 13.81
C MET A 19 -16.05 3.48 12.78
N ALA A 20 -15.63 2.23 12.56
CA ALA A 20 -16.35 1.32 11.69
C ALA A 20 -17.84 1.18 12.03
N VAL A 21 -18.17 1.16 13.32
CA VAL A 21 -19.55 1.08 13.82
C VAL A 21 -20.37 2.32 13.40
N ASP A 22 -19.86 3.51 13.70
CA ASP A 22 -20.53 4.77 13.37
C ASP A 22 -20.65 4.95 11.85
N ALA A 23 -19.62 4.54 11.10
CA ALA A 23 -19.63 4.61 9.65
C ALA A 23 -20.72 3.71 9.06
N TYR A 24 -20.90 2.50 9.60
CA TYR A 24 -21.93 1.56 9.18
C TYR A 24 -23.33 2.09 9.51
N GLU A 25 -23.54 2.59 10.72
CA GLU A 25 -24.83 3.16 11.12
C GLU A 25 -25.18 4.39 10.27
N THR A 26 -24.22 5.29 10.05
CA THR A 26 -24.40 6.48 9.21
C THR A 26 -24.78 6.11 7.78
N ALA A 27 -24.11 5.11 7.19
CA ALA A 27 -24.43 4.62 5.86
C ALA A 27 -25.85 4.02 5.82
N ARG A 28 -26.20 3.19 6.81
CA ARG A 28 -27.51 2.55 6.92
C ARG A 28 -28.65 3.56 7.03
N VAL A 29 -28.49 4.61 7.83
CA VAL A 29 -29.47 5.68 8.01
C VAL A 29 -29.73 6.43 6.69
N GLN A 30 -28.71 6.59 5.86
CA GLN A 30 -28.82 7.20 4.53
C GLN A 30 -29.32 6.21 3.45
N GLY A 31 -29.56 4.95 3.81
CA GLY A 31 -29.96 3.90 2.88
C GLY A 31 -28.83 3.48 1.94
N LEU A 32 -27.58 3.56 2.39
CA LEU A 32 -26.39 3.13 1.68
C LEU A 32 -25.84 1.84 2.29
N PHE A 33 -25.20 1.02 1.46
CA PHE A 33 -24.46 -0.15 1.93
C PHE A 33 -23.00 0.20 2.11
N LEU A 34 -22.38 -0.32 3.16
CA LEU A 34 -20.96 -0.14 3.42
C LEU A 34 -20.25 -1.47 3.18
N TYR A 35 -19.19 -1.45 2.39
CA TYR A 35 -18.37 -2.61 2.09
C TYR A 35 -16.90 -2.28 2.29
N ALA A 36 -16.17 -3.15 2.97
CA ALA A 36 -14.73 -3.03 3.12
C ALA A 36 -14.05 -4.24 2.47
N PRO A 37 -13.29 -4.04 1.38
CA PRO A 37 -12.56 -5.14 0.73
C PRO A 37 -11.48 -5.72 1.65
N ASP A 38 -10.89 -4.89 2.52
CA ASP A 38 -9.80 -5.31 3.41
C ASP A 38 -10.33 -6.12 4.62
N ARG A 39 -11.58 -5.90 5.00
CA ARG A 39 -12.23 -6.49 6.20
C ARG A 39 -13.68 -6.88 5.85
N PRO A 40 -13.92 -8.11 5.37
CA PRO A 40 -15.28 -8.56 5.08
C PRO A 40 -16.15 -8.59 6.35
N ASP A 41 -15.55 -8.88 7.51
CA ASP A 41 -16.22 -8.80 8.81
C ASP A 41 -16.07 -7.41 9.44
N LEU A 42 -16.93 -6.49 9.01
CA LEU A 42 -17.04 -5.14 9.56
C LEU A 42 -17.34 -5.13 11.06
N ARG A 43 -17.99 -6.17 11.59
CA ARG A 43 -18.30 -6.32 13.02
C ARG A 43 -17.04 -6.48 13.88
N THR A 44 -16.00 -7.10 13.32
CA THR A 44 -14.72 -7.30 14.00
C THR A 44 -13.84 -6.05 13.93
N ALA A 45 -14.09 -5.17 12.96
CA ALA A 45 -13.39 -3.89 12.79
C ALA A 45 -13.97 -2.76 13.65
N ALA A 46 -14.80 -3.05 14.66
CA ALA A 46 -15.50 -2.03 15.46
C ALA A 46 -14.58 -0.97 16.09
N VAL A 47 -13.31 -1.31 16.34
CA VAL A 47 -12.28 -0.43 16.90
C VAL A 47 -11.46 0.33 15.84
N ASP A 48 -11.61 -0.02 14.57
CA ASP A 48 -10.82 0.56 13.48
C ASP A 48 -11.48 1.83 12.94
N HIS A 49 -10.64 2.77 12.51
CA HIS A 49 -11.09 4.01 11.88
C HIS A 49 -11.07 3.90 10.35
N VAL A 50 -12.06 4.51 9.71
CA VAL A 50 -12.10 4.61 8.25
C VAL A 50 -11.01 5.59 7.77
N ALA A 51 -9.97 5.07 7.12
CA ALA A 51 -8.88 5.87 6.55
C ALA A 51 -9.28 6.45 5.19
N ARG A 52 -10.01 5.67 4.38
CA ARG A 52 -10.40 6.07 3.02
C ARG A 52 -11.81 5.62 2.70
N GLN A 53 -12.47 6.36 1.81
CA GLN A 53 -13.77 5.98 1.27
C GLN A 53 -13.88 6.29 -0.22
N TYR A 54 -14.75 5.55 -0.90
CA TYR A 54 -15.15 5.77 -2.27
C TYR A 54 -16.62 5.33 -2.46
N PRO A 55 -17.50 6.16 -3.03
CA PRO A 55 -17.23 7.49 -3.59
C PRO A 55 -16.87 8.56 -2.55
N ARG A 56 -16.31 9.68 -3.03
CA ARG A 56 -15.89 10.78 -2.15
C ARG A 56 -17.09 11.34 -1.38
N PRO A 57 -16.88 11.87 -0.16
CA PRO A 57 -17.93 12.56 0.58
C PRO A 57 -18.60 13.65 -0.27
N GLY A 58 -19.92 13.74 -0.19
CA GLY A 58 -20.74 14.68 -0.96
C GLY A 58 -21.01 14.26 -2.41
N ALA A 59 -20.44 13.14 -2.89
CA ALA A 59 -20.83 12.58 -4.18
C ALA A 59 -22.32 12.20 -4.16
N GLN A 60 -23.00 12.40 -5.29
CA GLN A 60 -24.38 11.96 -5.46
C GLN A 60 -24.37 10.54 -5.97
N VAL A 61 -24.99 9.65 -5.21
CA VAL A 61 -25.14 8.24 -5.56
C VAL A 61 -26.60 7.84 -5.43
N PRO A 62 -27.05 6.87 -6.22
CA PRO A 62 -28.40 6.34 -6.06
C PRO A 62 -28.58 5.73 -4.67
N ARG A 63 -29.81 5.75 -4.12
CA ARG A 63 -30.11 4.97 -2.91
C ARG A 63 -29.73 3.51 -3.09
N GLU A 64 -29.36 2.88 -1.98
CA GLU A 64 -28.93 1.47 -1.93
C GLU A 64 -27.63 1.22 -2.70
N SER A 65 -26.84 2.25 -2.94
CA SER A 65 -25.49 2.11 -3.50
C SER A 65 -24.50 1.64 -2.45
N VAL A 66 -23.45 0.94 -2.92
CA VAL A 66 -22.34 0.48 -2.09
C VAL A 66 -21.27 1.57 -2.01
N VAL A 67 -20.92 1.94 -0.78
CA VAL A 67 -19.77 2.77 -0.43
C VAL A 67 -18.65 1.86 0.04
N TYR A 68 -17.53 1.92 -0.67
CA TYR A 68 -16.32 1.21 -0.35
C TYR A 68 -15.54 2.00 0.70
N VAL A 69 -15.11 1.34 1.76
CA VAL A 69 -14.26 1.95 2.79
C VAL A 69 -13.03 1.09 3.05
N TRP A 70 -11.95 1.74 3.44
CA TRP A 70 -10.71 1.12 3.85
C TRP A 70 -10.38 1.58 5.25
N PHE A 71 -9.95 0.65 6.10
CA PHE A 71 -9.59 0.92 7.48
C PHE A 71 -8.10 1.16 7.63
N ASP A 72 -7.71 2.00 8.58
CA ASP A 72 -6.31 2.15 8.96
C ASP A 72 -5.98 1.08 10.00
N PHE A 73 -5.22 0.06 9.60
CA PHE A 73 -4.74 -0.94 10.54
C PHE A 73 -3.62 -0.32 11.36
N GLY A 74 -3.94 0.06 12.60
CA GLY A 74 -2.95 0.54 13.56
C GLY A 74 -1.76 -0.40 13.65
N GLU A 75 -0.59 0.13 13.28
CA GLU A 75 0.76 -0.32 13.63
C GLU A 75 0.96 -1.85 13.73
N GLY A 76 0.88 -2.55 12.60
CA GLY A 76 1.22 -3.97 12.57
C GLY A 76 1.30 -4.61 11.19
N GLU A 77 0.51 -4.17 10.22
CA GLU A 77 0.47 -4.86 8.92
C GLU A 77 0.03 -3.92 7.78
N GLY A 78 1.01 -3.21 7.22
CA GLY A 78 0.96 -2.71 5.85
C GLY A 78 0.30 -1.35 5.64
N GLY A 79 1.12 -0.34 5.34
CA GLY A 79 0.61 0.83 4.61
C GLY A 79 1.29 2.17 4.82
N GLY A 80 2.45 2.23 5.50
CA GLY A 80 3.11 3.50 5.80
C GLY A 80 4.62 3.46 5.66
N GLY A 81 5.17 2.64 4.75
CA GLY A 81 6.59 2.75 4.43
C GLY A 81 6.86 4.12 3.85
N ILE A 82 7.63 4.96 4.53
CA ILE A 82 8.28 6.11 3.92
C ILE A 82 9.04 5.52 2.72
N ARG A 83 8.59 5.80 1.49
CA ARG A 83 9.44 5.57 0.33
C ARG A 83 10.62 6.50 0.55
N GLU A 84 11.77 5.94 0.93
CA GLU A 84 13.01 6.71 0.90
C GLU A 84 13.04 7.44 -0.44
N PRO A 85 13.22 8.77 -0.45
CA PRO A 85 13.42 9.50 -1.68
C PRO A 85 14.52 8.77 -2.43
N ARG A 86 14.24 8.27 -3.63
CA ARG A 86 15.28 7.68 -4.47
C ARG A 86 16.28 8.82 -4.71
N GLY A 87 17.37 8.82 -3.95
CA GLY A 87 18.51 9.68 -4.22
C GLY A 87 18.92 9.50 -5.68
N PRO A 88 19.52 10.52 -6.30
CA PRO A 88 19.96 10.42 -7.69
C PRO A 88 20.78 9.13 -7.86
N ARG A 89 20.53 8.41 -8.96
CA ARG A 89 21.28 7.19 -9.32
C ARG A 89 22.78 7.49 -9.15
N PRO A 90 23.56 6.57 -8.54
CA PRO A 90 25.01 6.74 -8.54
C PRO A 90 25.48 6.88 -9.99
N PRO A 91 26.46 7.76 -10.26
CA PRO A 91 26.96 7.95 -11.62
C PRO A 91 27.49 6.62 -12.17
N LEU A 92 27.21 6.34 -13.45
CA LEU A 92 27.83 5.27 -14.21
C LEU A 92 29.33 5.57 -14.33
N GLY A 93 30.11 5.12 -13.35
CA GLY A 93 31.52 5.46 -13.28
C GLY A 93 32.24 4.66 -12.20
N GLY A 94 32.16 3.33 -12.28
CA GLY A 94 33.09 2.49 -11.52
C GLY A 94 34.50 2.73 -12.03
N LEU A 95 35.42 3.09 -11.14
CA LEU A 95 36.85 3.05 -11.45
C LEU A 95 37.18 1.59 -11.79
N ARG A 96 37.63 1.31 -13.02
CA ARG A 96 38.23 0.01 -13.35
C ARG A 96 39.42 -0.14 -12.40
N ARG A 97 39.26 -0.96 -11.36
CA ARG A 97 40.40 -1.50 -10.62
C ARG A 97 41.15 -2.34 -11.64
N GLU A 98 42.26 -1.80 -12.13
CA GLU A 98 43.23 -2.57 -12.92
C GLU A 98 43.59 -3.78 -12.07
N LEU A 99 43.14 -4.98 -12.49
CA LEU A 99 43.76 -6.19 -11.99
C LEU A 99 45.22 -6.11 -12.43
N ALA A 100 46.14 -6.05 -11.47
CA ALA A 100 47.53 -6.29 -11.76
C ALA A 100 47.63 -7.61 -12.53
N GLU A 101 48.33 -7.61 -13.66
CA GLU A 101 48.62 -8.84 -14.39
C GLU A 101 49.24 -9.86 -13.43
N PRO A 102 48.87 -11.15 -13.50
CA PRO A 102 49.48 -12.16 -12.65
C PRO A 102 50.96 -12.25 -13.00
N GLY A 103 51.80 -11.65 -12.15
CA GLY A 103 53.25 -11.84 -12.21
C GLY A 103 53.58 -13.32 -12.13
N GLU A 104 54.43 -13.77 -13.05
CA GLU A 104 54.93 -15.13 -13.11
C GLU A 104 55.41 -15.61 -11.74
N PRO A 105 55.13 -16.87 -11.36
CA PRO A 105 55.56 -17.39 -10.06
C PRO A 105 57.09 -17.48 -9.99
N PRO A 106 57.73 -17.04 -8.90
CA PRO A 106 59.16 -17.18 -8.75
C PRO A 106 59.54 -18.66 -8.59
N SER A 107 60.48 -19.09 -9.43
CA SER A 107 61.25 -20.33 -9.29
C SER A 107 61.86 -20.41 -7.89
N TYR A 108 61.45 -21.40 -7.10
CA TYR A 108 62.22 -21.84 -5.94
C TYR A 108 62.92 -23.15 -6.29
N CYS A 109 64.24 -23.06 -6.42
CA CYS A 109 65.12 -24.22 -6.37
C CYS A 109 65.11 -24.79 -4.94
N ALA A 110 64.83 -26.08 -4.77
CA ALA A 110 65.40 -26.88 -3.70
C ALA A 110 65.36 -28.38 -4.05
N ALA A 111 66.57 -28.92 -4.20
CA ALA A 111 66.97 -30.30 -4.47
C ALA A 111 66.25 -31.40 -3.67
N LEU A 112 66.04 -32.56 -4.32
CA LEU A 112 66.10 -33.89 -3.68
C LEU A 112 66.58 -34.98 -4.68
N SER A 113 67.74 -35.57 -4.36
CA SER A 113 68.29 -36.93 -4.62
C SER A 113 68.22 -37.55 -6.05
N SER A 114 69.35 -37.83 -6.73
CA SER A 114 70.33 -38.96 -6.59
C SER A 114 69.78 -40.33 -7.03
N PRO A 115 70.57 -41.31 -7.55
CA PRO A 115 72.04 -41.40 -7.68
C PRO A 115 72.59 -41.25 -9.11
#